data_AF-A0A8G1RMV0-F1
#
_entry.id   AF-A0A8G1RMV0-F1
#
_cell.length_a   1.000
_cell.length_b   1.000
_cell.length_c   1.000
_cell.angle_alpha   90.00
_cell.angle_beta   90.00
_cell.angle_gamma   90.00
#
_symmetry.space_group_name_H-M   'P 1'
#
loop_
_entity.id
_entity.type
_entity.pdbx_description
1 polymer ?
#
loop_
_entity_poly.entity_id
_entity_poly.type
_entity_poly.pdbx_seq_one_letter_code
_entity_poly.pdbx_strand_id
1 'polypeptide(L)'
;MRPTPLLSPTSELHSIPCASGQPDPLGGAQELAAAAELGAAEATDITRRLAIVLEAIRTAGFQGFDETAAAYYTAHLDKGSFPAMVQCASRGRRLKTMLQALQQSSQQWRRWESRGLQESICEGSASLCVAEMDRFSALESLLSIHKAGTLGETRVSSPTPLEESGLMEQMDNAPDLMPLLWSLLTELAGTRSVYCDRVARLILTILLYTRSPQ
;
A
#
# COMPACT_ATOMS: atom_id res chain seq x y z
N MET A 1 64.75 -40.83 9.54
CA MET A 1 66.06 -40.21 9.22
C MET A 1 65.83 -39.14 8.16
N ARG A 2 66.04 -37.86 8.48
CA ARG A 2 66.41 -36.79 7.51
C ARG A 2 67.80 -37.13 6.93
N PRO A 3 68.28 -36.60 5.77
CA PRO A 3 68.14 -35.21 5.27
C PRO A 3 67.90 -35.10 3.73
N THR A 4 67.25 -34.07 3.15
CA THR A 4 67.75 -32.74 2.66
C THR A 4 69.16 -32.72 2.03
N PRO A 5 69.53 -31.75 1.14
CA PRO A 5 68.78 -30.80 0.29
C PRO A 5 69.35 -30.81 -1.17
N LEU A 6 68.91 -30.04 -2.18
CA LEU A 6 69.40 -28.67 -2.49
C LEU A 6 68.97 -28.25 -3.92
N LEU A 7 68.74 -26.94 -4.04
CA LEU A 7 68.90 -26.05 -5.21
C LEU A 7 67.72 -25.85 -6.18
N SER A 8 67.42 -24.56 -6.29
CA SER A 8 66.31 -23.84 -6.90
C SER A 8 66.38 -23.78 -8.44
N PRO A 9 65.29 -23.36 -9.11
CA PRO A 9 65.05 -23.61 -10.51
C PRO A 9 65.50 -22.45 -11.41
N THR A 10 65.95 -22.78 -12.62
CA THR A 10 65.82 -21.92 -13.80
C THR A 10 64.61 -22.40 -14.60
N SER A 11 63.45 -21.80 -14.35
CA SER A 11 62.25 -22.01 -15.18
C SER A 11 62.38 -21.20 -16.46
N GLU A 12 62.58 -21.90 -17.56
CA GLU A 12 62.22 -21.41 -18.88
C GLU A 12 60.69 -21.44 -19.04
N LEU A 13 60.16 -20.31 -19.54
CA LEU A 13 59.00 -20.17 -20.41
C LEU A 13 57.98 -21.32 -20.43
N HIS A 14 56.82 -21.08 -19.82
CA HIS A 14 55.56 -21.59 -20.35
C HIS A 14 54.51 -20.48 -20.41
N SER A 15 54.00 -20.33 -21.62
CA SER A 15 53.04 -19.36 -22.11
C SER A 15 51.72 -19.38 -21.34
N ILE A 16 51.18 -18.20 -21.04
CA ILE A 16 49.74 -18.01 -20.87
C ILE A 16 49.29 -17.05 -21.99
N PRO A 17 48.36 -17.44 -22.87
CA PRO A 17 47.77 -16.51 -23.81
C PRO A 17 46.93 -15.49 -23.02
N CYS A 18 47.39 -14.24 -22.95
CA CYS A 18 46.54 -13.12 -22.59
C CYS A 18 45.50 -12.94 -23.70
N ALA A 19 44.29 -13.47 -23.48
CA ALA A 19 43.12 -13.03 -24.21
C ALA A 19 42.81 -11.59 -23.78
N SER A 20 43.40 -10.62 -24.50
CA SER A 20 42.91 -9.24 -24.50
C SER A 20 41.55 -9.21 -25.20
N GLY A 21 40.50 -9.59 -24.49
CA GLY A 21 39.13 -9.26 -24.85
C GLY A 21 38.95 -7.76 -24.65
N GLN A 22 39.24 -6.98 -25.68
CA GLN A 22 38.87 -5.58 -25.73
C GLN A 22 37.33 -5.52 -25.82
N PRO A 23 36.61 -4.93 -24.85
CA PRO A 23 35.17 -4.78 -24.97
C PRO A 23 34.89 -3.79 -26.10
N ASP A 24 34.21 -4.26 -27.14
CA ASP A 24 33.80 -3.47 -28.29
C ASP A 24 32.87 -2.32 -27.83
N PRO A 25 33.29 -1.04 -27.89
CA PRO A 25 32.49 0.08 -27.37
C PRO A 25 31.28 0.40 -28.25
N LEU A 26 31.14 -0.23 -29.42
CA LEU A 26 30.07 0.03 -30.39
C LEU A 26 28.81 -0.82 -30.14
N GLY A 27 28.94 -2.00 -29.52
CA GLY A 27 27.80 -2.89 -29.25
C GLY A 27 26.78 -2.30 -28.27
N GLY A 28 27.27 -1.69 -27.18
CA GLY A 28 26.40 -1.09 -26.16
C GLY A 28 25.61 0.14 -26.66
N ALA A 29 26.20 0.94 -27.56
CA ALA A 29 25.50 2.09 -28.14
C ALA A 29 24.37 1.67 -29.10
N GLN A 30 24.58 0.60 -29.86
CA GLN A 30 23.59 0.06 -30.79
C GLN A 30 22.46 -0.67 -30.08
N GLU A 31 22.74 -1.35 -28.96
CA GLU A 31 21.74 -2.01 -28.12
C GLU A 31 20.87 -1.01 -27.36
N LEU A 32 21.45 0.08 -26.84
CA LEU A 32 20.71 1.21 -26.26
C LEU A 32 19.83 1.93 -27.30
N ALA A 33 20.34 2.12 -28.52
CA ALA A 33 19.56 2.70 -29.62
C ALA A 33 18.40 1.79 -30.03
N ALA A 34 18.62 0.48 -30.15
CA ALA A 34 17.56 -0.48 -30.47
C ALA A 34 16.49 -0.57 -29.36
N ALA A 35 16.90 -0.52 -28.09
CA ALA A 35 15.96 -0.48 -26.96
C ALA A 35 15.15 0.83 -26.92
N ALA A 36 15.77 1.97 -27.26
CA ALA A 36 15.08 3.26 -27.37
C ALA A 36 14.07 3.27 -28.53
N GLU A 37 14.43 2.71 -29.69
CA GLU A 37 13.53 2.57 -30.85
C GLU A 37 12.34 1.64 -30.54
N LEU A 38 12.57 0.54 -29.81
CA LEU A 38 11.49 -0.37 -29.38
C LEU A 38 10.53 0.33 -28.40
N GLY A 39 11.07 1.06 -27.41
CA GLY A 39 10.27 1.84 -26.47
C GLY A 39 9.49 2.96 -27.14
N ALA A 40 10.08 3.63 -28.15
CA ALA A 40 9.40 4.63 -28.95
C ALA A 40 8.26 4.01 -29.78
N ALA A 41 8.50 2.86 -30.41
CA ALA A 41 7.47 2.14 -31.16
C ALA A 41 6.30 1.73 -30.25
N GLU A 42 6.57 1.20 -29.06
CA GLU A 42 5.54 0.86 -28.06
C GLU A 42 4.75 2.09 -27.61
N ALA A 43 5.44 3.21 -27.33
CA ALA A 43 4.80 4.48 -26.97
C ALA A 43 3.88 5.01 -28.08
N THR A 44 4.26 4.83 -29.36
CA THR A 44 3.40 5.21 -30.49
C THR A 44 2.18 4.30 -30.63
N ASP A 45 2.32 2.99 -30.40
CA ASP A 45 1.20 2.05 -30.43
C ASP A 45 0.16 2.35 -29.33
N ILE A 46 0.62 2.53 -28.08
CA ILE A 46 -0.30 2.82 -26.97
C ILE A 46 -1.01 4.15 -27.17
N THR A 47 -0.31 5.17 -27.67
CA THR A 47 -0.89 6.48 -27.98
C THR A 47 -2.00 6.35 -29.02
N ARG A 48 -1.76 5.61 -30.10
CA ARG A 48 -2.76 5.38 -31.15
C ARG A 48 -3.98 4.62 -30.61
N ARG A 49 -3.76 3.57 -29.81
CA ARG A 49 -4.84 2.76 -29.23
C ARG A 49 -5.70 3.58 -28.26
N LEU A 50 -5.09 4.41 -27.42
CA LEU A 50 -5.80 5.30 -26.51
C LEU A 50 -6.59 6.37 -27.27
N ALA A 51 -6.06 6.92 -28.36
CA ALA A 51 -6.80 7.88 -29.20
C ALA A 51 -8.11 7.28 -29.74
N ILE A 52 -8.07 6.01 -30.19
CA ILE A 52 -9.28 5.31 -30.66
C ILE A 52 -10.29 5.13 -29.51
N VAL A 53 -9.83 4.76 -28.32
CA VAL A 53 -10.70 4.58 -27.14
C VAL A 53 -11.34 5.90 -26.71
N LEU A 54 -10.58 6.99 -26.66
CA LEU A 54 -11.09 8.31 -26.29
C LEU A 54 -12.13 8.82 -27.29
N GLU A 55 -11.94 8.59 -28.59
CA GLU A 55 -12.94 8.93 -29.59
C GLU A 55 -14.20 8.08 -29.45
N ALA A 56 -14.06 6.78 -29.19
CA ALA A 56 -15.20 5.91 -28.91
C ALA A 56 -16.00 6.38 -27.68
N ILE A 57 -15.31 6.78 -26.60
CA ILE A 57 -15.91 7.34 -25.39
C ILE A 57 -16.73 8.60 -25.71
N ARG A 58 -16.16 9.51 -26.52
CA ARG A 58 -16.83 10.73 -26.95
C ARG A 58 -18.06 10.43 -27.80
N THR A 59 -17.97 9.46 -28.72
CA THR A 59 -19.10 9.03 -29.56
C THR A 59 -20.22 8.38 -28.74
N ALA A 60 -19.90 7.76 -27.60
CA ALA A 60 -20.87 7.21 -26.66
C ALA A 60 -21.53 8.26 -25.77
N GLY A 61 -21.10 9.53 -25.83
CA GLY A 61 -21.72 10.65 -25.13
C GLY A 61 -21.08 11.07 -23.80
N PHE A 62 -19.92 10.49 -23.44
CA PHE A 62 -19.15 10.90 -22.26
C PHE A 62 -18.12 11.99 -22.63
N GLN A 63 -17.80 12.88 -21.69
CA GLN A 63 -16.84 13.98 -21.91
C GLN A 63 -15.38 13.51 -21.88
N GLY A 64 -15.10 12.40 -21.19
CA GLY A 64 -13.75 11.89 -21.08
C GLY A 64 -13.66 10.52 -20.41
N PHE A 65 -12.42 10.05 -20.30
CA PHE A 65 -12.12 8.75 -19.70
C PHE A 65 -12.49 8.71 -18.22
N ASP A 66 -12.17 9.75 -17.45
CA ASP A 66 -12.42 9.77 -16.00
C ASP A 66 -13.91 9.69 -15.68
N GLU A 67 -14.75 10.43 -16.41
CA GLU A 67 -16.21 10.37 -16.29
C GLU A 67 -16.73 8.96 -16.65
N THR A 68 -16.23 8.39 -17.73
CA THR A 68 -16.61 7.02 -18.16
C THR A 68 -16.21 5.99 -17.11
N ALA A 69 -15.00 6.09 -16.55
CA ALA A 69 -14.52 5.20 -15.52
C ALA A 69 -15.33 5.34 -14.24
N ALA A 70 -15.64 6.57 -13.81
CA ALA A 70 -16.49 6.83 -12.66
C ALA A 70 -17.89 6.23 -12.87
N ALA A 71 -18.54 6.51 -14.00
CA ALA A 71 -19.85 5.94 -14.34
C ALA A 71 -19.80 4.40 -14.36
N TYR A 72 -18.79 3.83 -15.01
CA TYR A 72 -18.59 2.39 -15.07
C TYR A 72 -18.35 1.76 -13.70
N TYR A 73 -17.64 2.41 -12.77
CA TYR A 73 -17.37 1.82 -11.44
C TYR A 73 -18.41 2.15 -10.39
N THR A 74 -19.37 3.05 -10.64
CA THR A 74 -20.39 3.46 -9.66
C THR A 74 -21.83 3.13 -10.07
N ALA A 75 -22.11 2.99 -11.37
CA ALA A 75 -23.47 2.72 -11.84
C ALA A 75 -24.00 1.35 -11.41
N HIS A 76 -25.32 1.28 -11.24
CA HIS A 76 -26.08 0.04 -11.17
C HIS A 76 -26.50 -0.34 -12.59
N LEU A 77 -25.80 -1.33 -13.15
CA LEU A 77 -26.06 -1.82 -14.50
C LEU A 77 -27.10 -2.95 -14.46
N ASP A 78 -27.78 -3.16 -15.59
CA ASP A 78 -28.79 -4.20 -15.71
C ASP A 78 -28.21 -5.57 -15.40
N LYS A 79 -28.87 -6.29 -14.47
CA LYS A 79 -28.41 -7.60 -14.01
C LYS A 79 -28.35 -8.58 -15.20
N GLY A 80 -27.21 -9.26 -15.33
CA GLY A 80 -26.97 -10.21 -16.43
C GLY A 80 -26.50 -9.57 -17.74
N SER A 81 -26.49 -8.24 -17.85
CA SER A 81 -25.88 -7.57 -19.00
C SER A 81 -24.37 -7.81 -19.04
N PHE A 82 -23.79 -7.83 -20.24
CA PHE A 82 -22.34 -7.95 -20.41
C PHE A 82 -21.57 -6.88 -19.62
N PRO A 83 -21.94 -5.58 -19.66
CA PRO A 83 -21.32 -4.55 -18.81
C PRO A 83 -21.37 -4.87 -17.32
N ALA A 84 -22.50 -5.38 -16.80
CA ALA A 84 -22.61 -5.75 -15.39
C ALA A 84 -21.68 -6.91 -15.00
N MET A 85 -21.55 -7.93 -15.85
CA MET A 85 -20.66 -9.06 -15.61
C MET A 85 -19.19 -8.63 -15.59
N VAL A 86 -18.77 -7.81 -16.57
CA VAL A 86 -17.40 -7.30 -16.65
C VAL A 86 -17.13 -6.33 -15.50
N GLN A 87 -18.09 -5.49 -15.11
CA GLN A 87 -17.97 -4.56 -13.98
C GLN A 87 -17.76 -5.33 -12.67
N CYS A 88 -18.55 -6.37 -12.42
CA CYS A 88 -18.42 -7.22 -11.24
C CYS A 88 -17.03 -7.85 -11.15
N ALA A 89 -16.56 -8.46 -12.25
CA ALA A 89 -15.21 -9.03 -12.32
C ALA A 89 -14.12 -7.96 -12.13
N SER A 90 -14.33 -6.75 -12.65
CA SER A 90 -13.38 -5.64 -12.51
C SER A 90 -13.28 -5.19 -11.06
N ARG A 91 -14.40 -4.87 -10.42
CA ARG A 91 -14.47 -4.43 -9.00
C ARG A 91 -13.86 -5.47 -8.06
N GLY A 92 -14.17 -6.76 -8.27
CA GLY A 92 -13.71 -7.82 -7.38
C GLY A 92 -12.24 -8.20 -7.52
N ARG A 93 -11.64 -8.10 -8.72
CA ARG A 93 -10.31 -8.70 -8.98
C ARG A 93 -9.30 -7.76 -9.63
N ARG A 94 -9.72 -6.82 -10.47
CA ARG A 94 -8.82 -6.02 -11.32
C ARG A 94 -8.60 -4.60 -10.81
N LEU A 95 -9.59 -4.03 -10.12
CA LEU A 95 -9.53 -2.67 -9.62
C LEU A 95 -8.36 -2.48 -8.66
N LYS A 96 -8.13 -3.44 -7.75
CA LYS A 96 -6.99 -3.43 -6.84
C LYS A 96 -5.66 -3.32 -7.59
N THR A 97 -5.43 -4.19 -8.57
CA THR A 97 -4.18 -4.21 -9.36
C THR A 97 -4.00 -2.92 -10.16
N MET A 98 -5.09 -2.40 -10.74
CA MET A 98 -5.07 -1.12 -11.45
C MET A 98 -4.68 0.04 -10.54
N LEU A 99 -5.26 0.13 -9.34
CA LEU A 99 -4.92 1.16 -8.35
C LEU A 99 -3.47 1.04 -7.87
N GLN A 100 -2.97 -0.19 -7.66
CA GLN A 100 -1.58 -0.43 -7.29
C GLN A 100 -0.61 0.03 -8.39
N ALA A 101 -0.90 -0.30 -9.66
CA ALA A 101 -0.11 0.16 -10.79
C ALA A 101 -0.11 1.69 -10.91
N LEU A 102 -1.28 2.32 -10.71
CA LEU A 102 -1.41 3.78 -10.72
C LEU A 102 -0.55 4.41 -9.61
N GLN A 103 -0.66 3.89 -8.38
CA GLN A 103 0.12 4.36 -7.23
C GLN A 103 1.63 4.22 -7.47
N GLN A 104 2.08 3.09 -8.04
CA GLN A 104 3.50 2.89 -8.37
C GLN A 104 3.96 3.88 -9.44
N SER A 105 3.19 4.04 -10.52
CA SER A 105 3.53 4.98 -11.61
C SER A 105 3.56 6.44 -11.14
N SER A 106 2.72 6.79 -10.16
CA SER A 106 2.61 8.17 -9.66
C SER A 106 3.90 8.70 -9.02
N GLN A 107 4.81 7.82 -8.63
CA GLN A 107 6.13 8.18 -8.10
C GLN A 107 7.01 8.87 -9.15
N GLN A 108 6.72 8.66 -10.43
CA GLN A 108 7.46 9.23 -11.56
C GLN A 108 6.76 10.46 -12.16
N TRP A 109 5.52 10.74 -11.75
CA TRP A 109 4.76 11.89 -12.24
C TRP A 109 5.29 13.20 -11.67
N ARG A 110 4.89 14.32 -12.26
CA ARG A 110 5.19 15.63 -11.66
C ARG A 110 4.43 15.76 -10.35
N ARG A 111 5.00 16.47 -9.38
CA ARG A 111 4.42 16.61 -8.03
C ARG A 111 2.96 17.08 -8.03
N TRP A 112 2.58 17.96 -8.96
CA TRP A 112 1.22 18.47 -9.04
C TRP A 112 0.25 17.45 -9.67
N GLU A 113 0.73 16.54 -10.51
CA GLU A 113 -0.07 15.45 -11.12
C GLU A 113 -0.34 14.34 -10.10
N SER A 114 0.66 13.99 -9.29
CA SER A 114 0.50 12.96 -8.25
C SER A 114 -0.30 13.42 -7.04
N ARG A 115 -0.40 14.74 -6.82
CA ARG A 115 -0.99 15.34 -5.61
C ARG A 115 -2.42 14.84 -5.36
N GLY A 116 -3.29 14.91 -6.36
CA GLY A 116 -4.70 14.53 -6.19
C GLY A 116 -4.86 13.04 -5.83
N LEU A 117 -4.06 12.16 -6.43
CA LEU A 117 -4.06 10.74 -6.10
C LEU A 117 -3.59 10.49 -4.65
N GLN A 118 -2.51 11.16 -4.23
CA GLN A 118 -1.98 11.02 -2.88
C GLN A 118 -2.96 11.55 -1.83
N GLU A 119 -3.56 12.71 -2.07
CA GLU A 119 -4.59 13.28 -1.20
C GLU A 119 -5.80 12.33 -1.08
N SER A 120 -6.26 11.77 -2.20
CA SER A 120 -7.38 10.82 -2.21
C SER A 120 -7.06 9.51 -1.45
N ILE A 121 -5.85 8.97 -1.59
CA ILE A 121 -5.41 7.79 -0.83
C ILE A 121 -5.35 8.09 0.67
N CYS A 122 -4.80 9.25 1.04
CA CYS A 122 -4.73 9.67 2.44
C CYS A 122 -6.12 9.87 3.05
N GLU A 123 -6.99 10.61 2.36
CA GLU A 123 -8.38 10.86 2.80
C GLU A 123 -9.17 9.55 2.92
N GLY A 124 -9.07 8.67 1.93
CA GLY A 124 -9.69 7.35 1.96
C GLY A 124 -9.20 6.51 3.14
N SER A 125 -7.89 6.44 3.35
CA SER A 125 -7.29 5.69 4.46
C SER A 125 -7.73 6.24 5.83
N ALA A 126 -7.76 7.56 5.98
CA ALA A 126 -8.23 8.21 7.19
C ALA A 126 -9.72 7.91 7.45
N SER A 127 -10.56 8.01 6.41
CA SER A 127 -12.01 7.72 6.53
C SER A 127 -12.28 6.28 6.98
N LEU A 128 -11.51 5.31 6.50
CA LEU A 128 -11.62 3.90 6.90
C LEU A 128 -11.23 3.71 8.38
N CYS A 129 -10.13 4.33 8.81
CA CYS A 129 -9.68 4.27 10.20
C CYS A 129 -10.69 4.93 11.15
N VAL A 130 -11.23 6.10 10.78
CA VAL A 130 -12.26 6.80 11.56
C VAL A 130 -13.53 5.95 11.65
N ALA A 131 -13.96 5.32 10.56
CA ALA A 131 -15.12 4.44 10.57
C ALA A 131 -14.93 3.22 11.51
N GLU A 132 -13.71 2.68 11.61
CA GLU A 132 -13.40 1.63 12.60
C GLU A 132 -13.49 2.16 14.04
N MET A 133 -12.97 3.37 14.29
CA MET A 133 -13.06 4.01 15.62
C MET A 133 -14.51 4.23 16.03
N ASP A 134 -15.33 4.78 15.15
CA ASP A 134 -16.73 5.07 15.45
C ASP A 134 -17.53 3.78 15.74
N ARG A 135 -17.23 2.68 15.03
CA ARG A 135 -17.82 1.35 15.32
C ARG A 135 -17.37 0.80 16.67
N PHE A 136 -16.08 0.94 17.00
CA PHE A 136 -15.54 0.49 18.28
C PHE A 136 -16.20 1.25 19.44
N SER A 137 -16.24 2.58 19.40
CA SER A 137 -16.86 3.40 20.43
C SER A 137 -18.35 3.10 20.62
N ALA A 138 -19.07 2.82 19.53
CA ALA A 138 -20.47 2.40 19.59
C ALA A 138 -20.63 1.04 20.29
N LEU A 139 -19.77 0.07 19.99
CA LEU A 139 -19.77 -1.25 20.64
C LEU A 139 -19.43 -1.15 22.13
N GLU A 140 -18.42 -0.36 22.49
CA GLU A 140 -18.02 -0.12 23.87
C GLU A 140 -19.17 0.50 24.68
N SER A 141 -19.85 1.50 24.09
CA SER A 141 -21.01 2.14 24.72
C SER A 141 -22.13 1.13 25.02
N LEU A 142 -22.44 0.23 24.09
CA LEU A 142 -23.44 -0.83 24.29
C LEU A 142 -23.03 -1.82 25.40
N LEU A 143 -21.76 -2.21 25.45
CA LEU A 143 -21.23 -3.11 26.48
C LEU A 143 -21.25 -2.45 27.87
N SER A 144 -20.94 -1.16 27.95
CA SER A 144 -20.96 -0.40 29.20
C SER A 144 -22.37 -0.27 29.78
N ILE A 145 -23.37 -0.01 28.93
CA ILE A 145 -24.80 0.01 29.32
C ILE A 145 -25.22 -1.36 29.89
N HIS A 146 -24.77 -2.45 29.28
CA HIS A 146 -25.12 -3.80 29.75
C HIS A 146 -24.47 -4.12 31.11
N LYS A 147 -23.21 -3.70 31.32
CA LYS A 147 -22.53 -3.84 32.62
C LYS A 147 -23.21 -3.02 33.72
N ALA A 148 -23.61 -1.79 33.42
CA ALA A 148 -24.32 -0.92 34.37
C ALA A 148 -25.71 -1.48 34.74
N GLY A 149 -26.40 -2.13 33.81
CA GLY A 149 -27.69 -2.79 34.08
C GLY A 149 -27.58 -4.08 34.93
N THR A 150 -26.39 -4.65 35.05
CA THR A 150 -26.17 -5.93 35.75
C THR A 150 -25.62 -5.73 37.18
N LEU A 151 -25.18 -4.52 37.53
CA LEU A 151 -24.63 -4.20 38.85
C LEU A 151 -25.38 -3.01 39.48
N GLY A 152 -26.47 -3.30 40.17
CA GLY A 152 -27.09 -2.35 41.09
C GLY A 152 -26.16 -2.09 42.28
N GLU A 153 -25.86 -0.80 42.49
CA GLU A 153 -25.25 -0.17 43.67
C GLU A 153 -23.83 -0.61 44.09
N THR A 154 -22.86 0.30 43.95
CA THR A 154 -22.11 0.87 45.11
C THR A 154 -21.39 2.16 44.69
N ARG A 155 -21.51 3.17 45.56
CA ARG A 155 -21.06 4.56 45.46
C ARG A 155 -19.53 4.73 45.45
N VAL A 156 -19.12 5.77 44.70
CA VAL A 156 -18.01 6.73 44.91
C VAL A 156 -16.61 6.14 45.08
N SER A 157 -15.70 6.43 44.12
CA SER A 157 -14.32 6.84 44.42
C SER A 157 -13.65 7.54 43.24
N SER A 158 -12.84 8.55 43.60
CA SER A 158 -11.93 9.40 42.81
C SER A 158 -11.08 8.65 41.78
N PRO A 159 -10.70 9.26 40.63
CA PRO A 159 -9.75 8.64 39.71
C PRO A 159 -8.37 8.60 40.37
N THR A 160 -7.82 7.39 40.49
CA THR A 160 -6.44 7.12 40.93
C THR A 160 -5.68 6.47 39.75
N PRO A 161 -4.33 6.43 39.78
CA PRO A 161 -3.49 5.97 38.65
C PRO A 161 -3.71 4.51 38.19
N LEU A 162 -4.61 3.75 38.83
CA LEU A 162 -5.02 2.41 38.41
C LEU A 162 -5.95 2.40 37.19
N GLU A 163 -6.60 3.52 36.84
CA GLU A 163 -7.47 3.59 35.65
C GLU A 163 -6.69 3.45 34.33
N GLU A 164 -5.41 3.82 34.28
CA GLU A 164 -4.55 3.60 33.11
C GLU A 164 -4.36 2.12 32.78
N SER A 165 -4.38 1.24 33.78
CA SER A 165 -4.25 -0.21 33.57
C SER A 165 -5.55 -0.82 33.02
N GLY A 166 -6.71 -0.33 33.47
CA GLY A 166 -8.02 -0.78 32.98
C GLY A 166 -8.32 -0.35 31.54
N LEU A 167 -7.92 0.87 31.15
CA LEU A 167 -8.02 1.35 29.76
C LEU A 167 -7.11 0.55 28.81
N MET A 168 -5.96 0.07 29.30
CA MET A 168 -5.03 -0.72 28.50
C MET A 168 -5.46 -2.20 28.37
N GLU A 169 -6.11 -2.77 29.41
CA GLU A 169 -6.80 -4.08 29.36
C GLU A 169 -8.05 -4.05 28.47
N GLN A 170 -8.83 -2.96 28.48
CA GLN A 170 -9.96 -2.79 27.55
C GLN A 170 -9.53 -2.82 26.08
N MET A 171 -8.26 -2.54 25.81
CA MET A 171 -7.68 -2.49 24.48
C MET A 171 -7.18 -3.85 23.97
N ASP A 172 -7.34 -4.94 24.73
CA ASP A 172 -6.87 -6.27 24.31
C ASP A 172 -7.57 -6.78 23.05
N ASN A 173 -8.82 -6.39 22.84
CA ASN A 173 -9.61 -6.76 21.66
C ASN A 173 -9.55 -5.72 20.53
N ALA A 174 -8.83 -4.61 20.72
CA ALA A 174 -8.75 -3.55 19.73
C ALA A 174 -8.18 -4.00 18.37
N PRO A 175 -7.17 -4.89 18.30
CA PRO A 175 -6.67 -5.40 17.01
C PRO A 175 -7.75 -6.10 16.17
N ASP A 176 -8.67 -6.81 16.82
CA ASP A 176 -9.74 -7.56 16.14
C ASP A 176 -10.88 -6.65 15.69
N LEU A 177 -11.17 -5.61 16.47
CA LEU A 177 -12.29 -4.70 16.21
C LEU A 177 -11.92 -3.57 15.24
N MET A 178 -10.63 -3.25 15.13
CA MET A 178 -10.12 -2.15 14.32
C MET A 178 -8.86 -2.56 13.53
N PRO A 179 -8.96 -3.57 12.66
CA PRO A 179 -7.79 -4.17 12.01
C PRO A 179 -7.04 -3.21 11.08
N LEU A 180 -7.72 -2.28 10.40
CA LEU A 180 -7.07 -1.32 9.50
C LEU A 180 -6.29 -0.28 10.29
N LEU A 181 -6.91 0.32 11.31
CA LEU A 181 -6.21 1.27 12.19
C LEU A 181 -5.07 0.58 12.93
N TRP A 182 -5.28 -0.63 13.44
CA TRP A 182 -4.24 -1.39 14.13
C TRP A 182 -3.04 -1.67 13.22
N SER A 183 -3.28 -2.12 11.98
CA SER A 183 -2.21 -2.31 10.98
C SER A 183 -1.47 -1.01 10.68
N LEU A 184 -2.17 0.11 10.60
CA LEU A 184 -1.55 1.42 10.36
C LEU A 184 -0.69 1.87 11.55
N LEU A 185 -1.22 1.77 12.77
CA LEU A 185 -0.51 2.18 13.98
C LEU A 185 0.74 1.34 14.23
N THR A 186 0.68 0.02 13.98
CA THR A 186 1.84 -0.87 14.11
C THR A 186 2.88 -0.63 13.02
N GLU A 187 2.46 -0.29 11.80
CA GLU A 187 3.36 0.14 10.72
C GLU A 187 4.08 1.44 11.10
N LEU A 188 3.35 2.43 11.61
CA LEU A 188 3.90 3.73 12.05
C LEU A 188 4.78 3.62 13.30
N ALA A 189 4.44 2.74 14.24
CA ALA A 189 5.26 2.43 15.41
C ALA A 189 6.56 1.70 15.06
N GLY A 190 6.70 1.28 13.80
CA GLY A 190 7.82 0.50 13.28
C GLY A 190 7.62 -0.98 13.59
N THR A 191 7.28 -1.75 12.55
CA THR A 191 7.08 -3.22 12.63
C THR A 191 8.28 -4.01 13.17
N ARG A 192 9.47 -3.40 13.19
CA ARG A 192 10.71 -4.01 13.71
C ARG A 192 10.96 -3.75 15.19
N SER A 193 10.15 -2.89 15.82
CA SER A 193 10.30 -2.54 17.22
C SER A 193 9.65 -3.60 18.11
N VAL A 194 10.35 -4.02 19.16
CA VAL A 194 9.78 -4.91 20.20
C VAL A 194 8.66 -4.22 20.99
N TYR A 195 8.53 -2.89 20.83
CA TYR A 195 7.54 -2.07 21.50
C TYR A 195 6.38 -1.64 20.58
N CYS A 196 6.30 -2.15 19.35
CA CYS A 196 5.31 -1.71 18.36
C CYS A 196 3.88 -1.78 18.91
N ASP A 197 3.50 -2.89 19.53
CA ASP A 197 2.17 -3.09 20.12
C ASP A 197 1.89 -2.10 21.26
N ARG A 198 2.89 -1.84 22.11
CA ARG A 198 2.75 -0.91 23.23
C ARG A 198 2.57 0.53 22.73
N VAL A 199 3.33 0.93 21.72
CA VAL A 199 3.23 2.26 21.10
C VAL A 199 1.89 2.40 20.36
N ALA A 200 1.47 1.39 19.61
CA ALA A 200 0.18 1.37 18.92
C ALA A 200 -0.99 1.51 19.90
N ARG A 201 -0.97 0.76 21.02
CA ARG A 201 -1.97 0.90 22.10
C ARG A 201 -1.98 2.30 22.70
N LEU A 202 -0.82 2.87 23.01
CA LEU A 202 -0.72 4.22 23.57
C LEU A 202 -1.34 5.26 22.64
N ILE A 203 -0.99 5.21 21.34
CA ILE A 203 -1.54 6.12 20.34
C ILE A 203 -3.05 5.94 20.22
N LEU A 204 -3.52 4.68 20.19
CA LEU A 204 -4.94 4.37 20.11
C LEU A 204 -5.72 4.92 21.29
N THR A 205 -5.21 4.76 22.52
CA THR A 205 -5.84 5.32 23.73
C THR A 205 -5.95 6.84 23.64
N ILE A 206 -4.91 7.54 23.18
CA ILE A 206 -4.94 9.00 22.99
C ILE A 206 -5.99 9.39 21.95
N LEU A 207 -6.03 8.69 20.81
CA LEU A 207 -6.98 8.96 19.74
C LEU A 207 -8.44 8.74 20.17
N LEU A 208 -8.72 7.72 20.97
CA LEU A 208 -10.06 7.46 21.49
C LEU A 208 -10.46 8.45 22.58
N TYR A 209 -9.55 8.75 23.52
CA TYR A 209 -9.78 9.74 24.58
C TYR A 209 -10.08 11.13 24.01
N THR A 210 -9.40 11.54 22.94
CA THR A 210 -9.67 12.84 22.30
C THR A 210 -11.01 12.90 21.56
N ARG A 211 -11.62 11.74 21.26
CA ARG A 211 -12.91 11.64 20.55
C ARG A 211 -14.10 11.32 21.46
N SER A 212 -13.88 10.88 22.70
CA SER A 212 -14.98 10.67 23.64
C SER A 212 -15.63 12.02 24.00
N PRO A 213 -16.97 12.15 23.90
CA PRO A 213 -17.65 13.34 24.36
C PRO A 213 -17.46 13.48 25.88
N GLN A 214 -16.96 14.64 26.33
CA GLN A 214 -16.91 14.99 27.75
C GLN A 214 -18.30 15.25 28.32
#